data_AF-A0AAJ8BDV9-F1
#
_entry.id   AF-A0AAJ8BDV9-F1
#
_cell.length_a   1.000
_cell.length_b   1.000
_cell.length_c   1.000
_cell.angle_alpha   90.00
_cell.angle_beta   90.00
_cell.angle_gamma   90.00
#
_symmetry.space_group_name_H-M   'P 1'
#
loop_
_entity.id
_entity.type
_entity.pdbx_description
1 polymer ?
#
loop_
_entity_poly.entity_id
_entity_poly.type
_entity_poly.pdbx_seq_one_letter_code
_entity_poly.pdbx_strand_id
1 'polypeptide(L)'
;MIEIFLPRPNAAVLMNSTAVLKKNTKAVTTFNVTDPNVTVIFSVEPSVNVSLILTLSQGSRPTSTYSNATVILSPTGGYRWMITPEMLQQTPGDWYIDTRLNSSSEFEVTLDITAFMSKCLYWHEGKRMWSTDGCMVGEKSTPERTQCLCNHLTLFGSSFFVMPNYVDISRTAELFATVTENYVVLALLCAFFGLYLITLMWACYADRRSRSKRKMTLLEDNHPGAHYNYLISVYTGHRKNAGTTANVRVFFHLQNKDLSLF
;
A
#
# COMPACT_ATOMS: atom_id res chain seq x y z
N MET A 1 7.99 18.90 8.42
CA MET A 1 7.32 17.60 8.19
C MET A 1 7.06 17.49 6.69
N ILE A 2 7.23 16.32 6.09
CA ILE A 2 7.08 16.12 4.64
C ILE A 2 5.58 16.08 4.31
N GLU A 3 5.14 16.88 3.34
CA GLU A 3 3.76 16.89 2.86
C GLU A 3 3.59 15.91 1.69
N ILE A 4 2.71 14.93 1.87
CA ILE A 4 2.39 13.93 0.86
C ILE A 4 0.90 14.02 0.58
N PHE A 5 0.51 14.06 -0.70
CA PHE A 5 -0.88 14.14 -1.08
C PHE A 5 -1.29 12.88 -1.82
N LEU A 6 -2.31 12.20 -1.31
CA LEU A 6 -2.74 10.90 -1.79
C LEU A 6 -4.18 11.00 -2.32
N PRO A 7 -4.43 10.64 -3.59
CA PRO A 7 -5.76 10.66 -4.15
C PRO A 7 -6.61 9.56 -3.52
N ARG A 8 -7.88 9.87 -3.27
CA ARG A 8 -8.88 8.97 -2.71
C ARG A 8 -10.15 9.00 -3.56
N PRO A 9 -10.09 8.43 -4.78
CA PRO A 9 -11.28 8.33 -5.62
C PRO A 9 -12.35 7.50 -4.91
N ASN A 10 -13.60 7.95 -4.95
CA ASN A 10 -14.77 7.28 -4.36
C ASN A 10 -14.74 7.14 -2.82
N ALA A 11 -14.10 8.07 -2.13
CA ALA A 11 -14.18 8.14 -0.68
C ALA A 11 -15.64 8.29 -0.20
N ALA A 12 -16.10 7.38 0.64
CA ALA A 12 -17.39 7.54 1.30
C ALA A 12 -17.36 8.78 2.21
N VAL A 13 -18.26 9.72 1.93
CA VAL A 13 -18.59 10.80 2.86
C VAL A 13 -19.34 10.16 4.03
N LEU A 14 -18.84 10.37 5.24
CA LEU A 14 -19.42 9.79 6.45
C LEU A 14 -20.79 10.39 6.73
N MET A 15 -20.92 11.70 6.51
CA MET A 15 -22.15 12.44 6.73
C MET A 15 -22.19 13.71 5.88
N ASN A 16 -23.38 14.01 5.37
CA ASN A 16 -23.74 15.31 4.81
C ASN A 16 -25.16 15.62 5.27
N SER A 17 -25.32 16.64 6.11
CA SER A 17 -26.61 17.00 6.69
C SER A 17 -26.68 18.47 7.03
N THR A 18 -27.88 19.04 6.94
CA THR A 18 -28.15 20.39 7.39
C THR A 18 -28.85 20.39 8.75
N ALA A 19 -28.46 21.28 9.66
CA ALA A 19 -29.11 21.45 10.95
C ALA A 19 -29.44 22.93 11.20
N VAL A 20 -30.55 23.22 11.89
CA VAL A 20 -30.89 24.59 12.30
C VAL A 20 -30.57 24.75 13.78
N LEU A 21 -29.75 25.75 14.08
CA LEU A 21 -29.30 26.06 15.43
C LEU A 21 -29.92 27.38 15.89
N LYS A 22 -30.68 27.32 16.97
CA LYS A 22 -31.29 28.47 17.67
C LYS A 22 -30.57 28.76 18.98
N LYS A 23 -30.82 29.92 19.57
CA LYS A 23 -30.32 30.27 20.92
C LYS A 23 -30.65 29.18 21.94
N ASN A 24 -29.65 28.81 22.75
CA ASN A 24 -29.72 27.74 23.76
C ASN A 24 -30.11 26.34 23.23
N THR A 25 -30.10 26.12 21.92
CA THR A 25 -30.26 24.78 21.35
C THR A 25 -28.90 24.21 20.96
N LYS A 26 -28.86 22.89 20.77
CA LYS A 26 -27.68 22.17 20.33
C LYS A 26 -28.03 21.32 19.11
N ALA A 27 -27.13 21.28 18.13
CA ALA A 27 -27.18 20.31 17.05
C ALA A 27 -26.30 19.12 17.42
N VAL A 28 -26.86 17.92 17.45
CA VAL A 28 -26.14 16.69 17.83
C VAL A 28 -25.88 15.89 16.56
N THR A 29 -24.61 15.62 16.29
CA THR A 29 -24.18 14.76 15.16
C THR A 29 -23.61 13.46 15.69
N THR A 30 -23.93 12.35 15.03
CA THR A 30 -23.50 11.01 15.45
C THR A 30 -22.72 10.32 14.35
N PHE A 31 -21.63 9.64 14.70
CA PHE A 31 -20.88 8.83 13.75
C PHE A 31 -20.27 7.61 14.43
N ASN A 32 -20.12 6.53 13.66
CA ASN A 32 -19.51 5.29 14.11
C ASN A 32 -18.07 5.19 13.62
N VAL A 33 -17.14 4.92 14.54
CA VAL A 33 -15.73 4.67 14.27
C VAL A 33 -15.45 3.18 14.39
N THR A 34 -15.11 2.53 13.28
CA THR A 34 -14.73 1.11 13.25
C THR A 34 -13.23 0.89 13.45
N ASP A 35 -12.40 1.78 12.90
CA ASP A 35 -10.94 1.75 13.03
C ASP A 35 -10.49 2.85 14.00
N PRO A 36 -9.93 2.52 15.17
CA PRO A 36 -9.54 3.49 16.19
C PRO A 36 -8.38 4.40 15.79
N ASN A 37 -7.65 4.08 14.71
CA ASN A 37 -6.48 4.82 14.24
C ASN A 37 -6.80 5.82 13.13
N VAL A 38 -8.08 6.12 12.90
CA VAL A 38 -8.51 7.11 11.90
C VAL A 38 -8.59 8.51 12.48
N THR A 39 -8.36 9.50 11.63
CA THR A 39 -8.70 10.90 11.91
C THR A 39 -10.05 11.20 11.26
N VAL A 40 -10.97 11.78 12.02
CA VAL A 40 -12.26 12.25 11.50
C VAL A 40 -12.15 13.74 11.24
N ILE A 41 -12.44 14.15 10.00
CA ILE A 41 -12.47 15.55 9.61
C ILE A 41 -13.93 15.97 9.62
N PHE A 42 -14.28 16.85 10.55
CA PHE A 42 -15.63 17.37 10.75
C PHE A 42 -15.67 18.84 10.32
N SER A 43 -16.51 19.18 9.35
CA SER A 43 -16.71 20.55 8.86
C SER A 43 -18.13 20.98 9.15
N VAL A 44 -18.31 22.17 9.70
CA VAL A 44 -19.63 22.72 10.06
C VAL A 44 -19.74 24.17 9.63
N GLU A 45 -20.19 24.38 8.40
CA GLU A 45 -20.24 25.72 7.80
C GLU A 45 -21.56 26.43 8.15
N PRO A 46 -21.53 27.53 8.93
CA PRO A 46 -22.74 28.27 9.29
C PRO A 46 -23.15 29.23 8.17
N SER A 47 -24.46 29.47 8.05
CA SER A 47 -25.03 30.46 7.12
C SER A 47 -24.64 31.91 7.42
N VAL A 48 -24.16 32.18 8.63
CA VAL A 48 -23.69 33.49 9.10
C VAL A 48 -22.39 33.34 9.88
N ASN A 49 -21.53 34.36 9.83
CA ASN A 49 -20.24 34.36 10.52
C ASN A 49 -20.41 34.38 12.04
N VAL A 50 -20.41 33.20 12.65
CA VAL A 50 -20.51 33.01 14.11
C VAL A 50 -19.42 32.10 14.62
N SER A 51 -19.13 32.21 15.91
CA SER A 51 -18.30 31.24 16.62
C SER A 51 -19.16 30.10 17.18
N LEU A 52 -18.71 28.86 16.93
CA LEU A 52 -19.37 27.62 17.33
C LEU A 52 -18.50 26.90 18.35
N ILE A 53 -19.10 26.27 19.36
CA ILE A 53 -18.41 25.38 20.28
C ILE A 53 -18.84 23.96 19.97
N LEU A 54 -17.89 23.09 19.71
CA LEU A 54 -18.11 21.68 19.44
C LEU A 54 -17.57 20.86 20.60
N THR A 55 -18.35 19.90 21.08
CA THR A 55 -17.97 19.02 22.18
C THR A 55 -18.13 17.57 21.75
N LEU A 56 -17.08 16.77 21.89
CA LEU A 56 -17.02 15.35 21.55
C LEU A 56 -17.26 14.48 22.79
N SER A 57 -18.15 13.49 22.69
CA SER A 57 -18.38 12.46 23.71
C SER A 57 -18.51 11.06 23.10
N GLN A 58 -18.25 10.05 23.93
CA GLN A 58 -18.35 8.64 23.56
C GLN A 58 -19.64 8.00 24.13
N GLY A 59 -20.31 7.17 23.33
CA GLY A 59 -21.41 6.28 23.75
C GLY A 59 -22.76 6.96 24.01
N SER A 60 -22.81 8.07 24.75
CA SER A 60 -24.05 8.80 25.04
C SER A 60 -23.89 10.32 24.84
N ARG A 61 -25.03 11.02 24.70
CA ARG A 61 -25.05 12.48 24.53
C ARG A 61 -24.25 13.16 25.66
N PRO A 62 -23.43 14.19 25.38
CA PRO A 62 -22.59 14.81 26.38
C PRO A 62 -23.43 15.35 27.55
N THR A 63 -23.35 14.66 28.67
CA THR A 63 -23.75 15.19 29.98
C THR A 63 -22.53 15.94 30.50
N SER A 64 -22.68 17.15 31.01
CA SER A 64 -21.63 18.18 31.21
C SER A 64 -20.35 17.77 31.97
N THR A 65 -20.31 16.56 32.53
CA THR A 65 -19.22 15.99 33.33
C THR A 65 -18.27 15.07 32.57
N TYR A 66 -18.61 14.58 31.37
CA TYR A 66 -17.76 13.65 30.60
C TYR A 66 -17.72 14.05 29.12
N SER A 67 -16.83 14.98 28.78
CA SER A 67 -16.49 15.32 27.39
C SER A 67 -15.03 14.96 27.11
N ASN A 68 -14.77 14.25 26.02
CA ASN A 68 -13.41 13.84 25.66
C ASN A 68 -12.60 15.00 25.10
N ALA A 69 -13.24 15.86 24.31
CA ALA A 69 -12.60 17.05 23.76
C ALA A 69 -13.62 18.15 23.46
N THR A 70 -13.17 19.40 23.48
CA THR A 70 -13.97 20.57 23.08
C THR A 70 -13.12 21.50 22.24
N VAL A 71 -13.70 22.09 21.20
CA VAL A 71 -13.05 23.08 20.34
C VAL A 71 -13.98 24.27 20.10
N ILE A 72 -13.41 25.44 19.87
CA ILE A 72 -14.14 26.64 19.47
C ILE A 72 -13.75 26.96 18.02
N LEU A 73 -14.71 26.88 17.12
CA LEU A 73 -14.57 27.28 15.72
C LEU A 73 -15.01 28.73 15.57
N SER A 74 -14.28 29.49 14.76
CA SER A 74 -14.51 30.93 14.58
C SER A 74 -14.30 31.31 13.12
N PRO A 75 -14.86 32.44 12.65
CA PRO A 75 -14.70 32.86 11.26
C PRO A 75 -13.23 33.01 10.83
N THR A 76 -12.34 33.40 11.75
CA THR A 76 -10.91 33.59 11.48
C THR A 76 -10.12 32.28 11.43
N GLY A 77 -10.54 31.26 12.19
CA GLY A 77 -9.88 29.95 12.26
C GLY A 77 -10.48 28.90 11.33
N GLY A 78 -11.56 29.25 10.64
CA GLY A 78 -12.34 28.32 9.84
C GLY A 78 -13.27 27.44 10.67
N TYR A 79 -14.06 26.64 9.95
CA TYR A 79 -15.14 25.83 10.49
C TYR A 79 -14.87 24.33 10.42
N ARG A 80 -13.61 23.96 10.55
CA ARG A 80 -13.13 22.58 10.41
C ARG A 80 -12.46 22.13 11.69
N TRP A 81 -12.77 20.91 12.10
CA TRP A 81 -12.17 20.26 13.25
C TRP A 81 -11.61 18.90 12.85
N MET A 82 -10.33 18.69 13.16
CA MET A 82 -9.66 17.40 13.00
C MET A 82 -9.70 16.66 14.33
N ILE A 83 -10.48 15.58 14.38
CA ILE A 83 -10.61 14.71 15.53
C ILE A 83 -9.61 13.58 15.36
N THR A 84 -8.52 13.64 16.11
CA THR A 84 -7.41 12.68 15.99
C THR A 84 -7.68 11.39 16.78
N PRO A 85 -6.96 10.29 16.49
CA PRO A 85 -7.09 9.02 17.22
C PRO A 85 -6.94 9.16 18.74
N GLU A 86 -6.10 10.10 19.21
CA GLU A 86 -5.90 10.36 20.63
C GLU A 86 -7.16 10.93 21.29
N MET A 87 -7.90 11.80 20.58
CA MET A 87 -9.17 12.36 21.05
C MET A 87 -10.28 11.30 21.11
N LEU A 88 -10.19 10.29 20.24
CA LEU A 88 -11.05 9.11 20.23
C LEU A 88 -10.61 8.03 21.22
N GLN A 89 -9.56 8.29 22.03
CA GLN A 89 -8.96 7.33 22.97
C GLN A 89 -8.63 5.97 22.33
N GLN A 90 -8.43 5.94 21.01
CA GLN A 90 -8.25 4.70 20.23
C GLN A 90 -9.34 3.65 20.50
N THR A 91 -10.57 4.06 20.73
CA THR A 91 -11.70 3.15 20.98
C THR A 91 -12.69 3.15 19.83
N PRO A 92 -13.03 1.97 19.28
CA PRO A 92 -14.10 1.86 18.30
C PRO A 92 -15.47 2.04 18.97
N GLY A 93 -16.46 2.48 18.20
CA GLY A 93 -17.84 2.65 18.66
C GLY A 93 -18.50 3.93 18.17
N ASP A 94 -19.62 4.28 18.80
CA ASP A 94 -20.41 5.46 18.45
C ASP A 94 -19.95 6.71 19.20
N TRP A 95 -19.76 7.78 18.43
CA TRP A 95 -19.28 9.08 18.87
C TRP A 95 -20.30 10.16 18.55
N TYR A 96 -20.38 11.15 19.45
CA TYR A 96 -21.36 12.23 19.40
C TYR A 96 -20.64 13.58 19.42
N ILE A 97 -21.07 14.50 18.57
CA ILE A 97 -20.62 15.89 18.54
C ILE A 97 -21.81 16.80 18.84
N ASP A 98 -21.74 17.50 19.96
CA ASP A 98 -22.64 18.60 20.30
C ASP A 98 -22.10 19.91 19.72
N THR A 99 -22.86 20.56 18.86
CA THR A 99 -22.55 21.89 18.33
C THR A 99 -23.47 22.93 18.96
N ARG A 100 -22.90 24.00 19.53
CA ARG A 100 -23.63 25.11 20.16
C ARG A 100 -23.08 26.47 19.71
N LEU A 101 -23.91 27.52 19.74
CA LEU A 101 -23.45 28.89 19.52
C LEU A 101 -22.60 29.37 20.70
N ASN A 102 -21.52 30.09 20.41
CA ASN A 102 -20.74 30.84 21.39
C ASN A 102 -21.22 32.30 21.53
N SER A 103 -22.47 32.60 21.19
CA SER A 103 -23.00 33.95 21.20
C SER A 103 -24.41 33.97 21.79
N SER A 104 -24.73 35.05 22.50
CA SER A 104 -26.00 35.30 23.18
C SER A 104 -27.12 35.75 22.24
N SER A 105 -26.81 35.89 20.94
CA SER A 105 -27.64 36.53 19.94
C SER A 105 -28.87 35.68 19.57
N GLU A 106 -30.02 36.34 19.39
CA GLU A 106 -31.31 35.71 19.04
C GLU A 106 -31.51 35.63 17.53
N PHE A 107 -30.63 34.92 16.83
CA PHE A 107 -30.85 34.60 15.42
C PHE A 107 -30.74 33.10 15.17
N GLU A 108 -31.46 32.63 14.16
CA GLU A 108 -31.40 31.25 13.70
C GLU A 108 -30.25 31.10 12.71
N VAL A 109 -29.42 30.08 12.90
CA VAL A 109 -28.29 29.76 12.04
C VAL A 109 -28.51 28.40 11.41
N THR A 110 -28.43 28.33 10.09
CA THR A 110 -28.39 27.04 9.39
C THR A 110 -26.94 26.58 9.32
N LEU A 111 -26.69 25.33 9.68
CA LEU A 111 -25.39 24.68 9.66
C LEU A 111 -25.39 23.64 8.55
N ASP A 112 -24.40 23.70 7.66
CA ASP A 112 -24.08 22.62 6.74
C ASP A 112 -22.96 21.76 7.33
N ILE A 113 -23.27 20.51 7.64
CA ILE A 113 -22.39 19.59 8.37
C ILE A 113 -21.92 18.51 7.43
N THR A 114 -20.61 18.44 7.23
CA THR A 114 -19.96 17.38 6.44
C THR A 114 -18.86 16.71 7.23
N ALA A 115 -18.78 15.38 7.14
CA ALA A 115 -17.75 14.62 7.82
C ALA A 115 -17.19 13.53 6.91
N PHE A 116 -15.89 13.25 7.04
CA PHE A 116 -15.26 12.10 6.42
C PHE A 116 -14.07 11.63 7.26
N MET A 117 -13.76 10.33 7.16
CA MET A 117 -12.63 9.74 7.87
C MET A 117 -11.45 9.58 6.94
N SER A 118 -10.24 9.83 7.44
CA SER A 118 -9.01 9.56 6.71
C SER A 118 -7.91 9.06 7.63
N LYS A 119 -6.93 8.36 7.05
CA LYS A 119 -5.73 7.89 7.75
C LYS A 119 -4.54 7.87 6.80
N CYS A 120 -3.38 8.18 7.36
CA CYS A 120 -2.09 8.15 6.70
C CYS A 120 -1.32 6.91 7.14
N LEU A 121 -0.96 6.06 6.19
CA LEU A 121 -0.25 4.83 6.44
C LEU A 121 1.10 4.83 5.73
N TYR A 122 2.07 4.14 6.30
CA TYR A 122 3.32 3.81 5.65
C TYR A 122 3.65 2.34 5.88
N TRP A 123 4.41 1.76 4.96
CA TRP A 123 4.88 0.39 5.10
C TRP A 123 6.11 0.34 6.02
N HIS A 124 5.95 -0.26 7.20
CA HIS A 124 7.06 -0.45 8.12
C HIS A 124 7.81 -1.74 7.77
N GLU A 125 9.00 -1.65 7.17
CA GLU A 125 9.76 -2.81 6.70
C GLU A 125 10.12 -3.81 7.82
N GLY A 126 10.58 -3.30 8.98
CA GLY A 126 10.94 -4.16 10.12
C GLY A 126 9.79 -5.00 10.68
N LYS A 127 8.57 -4.44 10.75
CA LYS A 127 7.36 -5.15 11.21
C LYS A 127 6.59 -5.83 10.07
N ARG A 128 6.95 -5.55 8.81
CA ARG A 128 6.24 -5.98 7.59
C ARG A 128 4.73 -5.72 7.67
N MET A 129 4.36 -4.53 8.16
CA MET A 129 2.97 -4.13 8.34
C MET A 129 2.79 -2.64 8.05
N TRP A 130 1.55 -2.25 7.74
CA TRP A 130 1.17 -0.84 7.68
C TRP A 130 1.14 -0.23 9.08
N SER A 131 1.76 0.94 9.25
CA SER A 131 1.75 1.72 10.50
C SER A 131 1.36 3.17 10.23
N THR A 132 0.89 3.85 11.27
CA THR A 132 0.60 5.30 11.31
C THR A 132 1.72 6.09 12.01
N ASP A 133 2.68 5.41 12.65
CA ASP A 133 3.74 6.05 13.45
C ASP A 133 4.53 7.13 12.66
N GLY A 134 4.62 8.33 13.22
CA GLY A 134 5.34 9.44 12.59
C GLY A 134 4.61 10.08 11.39
N CYS A 135 3.35 9.68 11.13
CA CYS A 135 2.49 10.26 10.12
C CYS A 135 1.16 10.75 10.74
N MET A 136 0.67 11.89 10.27
CA MET A 136 -0.63 12.43 10.66
C MET A 136 -1.37 13.02 9.47
N VAL A 137 -2.70 13.05 9.55
CA VAL A 137 -3.53 13.69 8.52
C VAL A 137 -3.42 15.21 8.67
N GLY A 138 -3.31 15.93 7.55
CA GLY A 138 -3.20 17.39 7.51
C GLY A 138 -4.52 18.10 7.19
N GLU A 139 -4.59 19.39 7.50
CA GLU A 139 -5.80 20.24 7.36
C GLU A 139 -6.29 20.39 5.93
N LYS A 140 -5.38 20.32 4.94
CA LYS A 140 -5.71 20.44 3.50
C LYS A 140 -6.32 19.15 2.92
N SER A 141 -6.66 18.18 3.77
CA SER A 141 -7.34 16.95 3.34
C SER A 141 -8.77 17.26 2.90
N THR A 142 -9.16 16.74 1.74
CA THR A 142 -10.53 16.75 1.22
C THR A 142 -11.05 15.31 1.15
N PRO A 143 -12.36 15.09 0.93
CA PRO A 143 -12.90 13.75 0.74
C PRO A 143 -12.15 12.98 -0.36
N GLU A 144 -11.80 13.64 -1.46
CA GLU A 144 -11.12 13.05 -2.62
C GLU A 144 -9.59 13.00 -2.54
N ARG A 145 -8.99 13.67 -1.53
CA ARG A 145 -7.54 13.79 -1.43
C ARG A 145 -7.10 13.94 0.02
N THR A 146 -6.28 13.01 0.49
CA THR A 146 -5.71 13.08 1.84
C THR A 146 -4.36 13.79 1.81
N GLN A 147 -4.16 14.78 2.68
CA GLN A 147 -2.85 15.32 2.99
C GLN A 147 -2.27 14.54 4.17
N CYS A 148 -1.06 13.99 4.00
CA CYS A 148 -0.31 13.32 5.04
C CYS A 148 0.94 14.13 5.36
N LEU A 149 1.15 14.38 6.64
CA LEU A 149 2.33 15.02 7.19
C LEU A 149 3.14 13.93 7.90
N CYS A 150 4.27 13.54 7.31
CA CYS A 150 5.13 12.48 7.85
C CYS A 150 6.54 12.99 8.18
N ASN A 151 7.19 12.42 9.18
CA ASN A 151 8.58 12.77 9.58
C ASN A 151 9.65 11.87 8.94
N HIS A 152 9.26 10.89 8.12
CA HIS A 152 10.13 9.97 7.40
C HIS A 152 9.79 9.98 5.90
N LEU A 153 10.64 9.34 5.07
CA LEU A 153 10.42 9.16 3.63
C LEU A 153 10.40 7.65 3.33
N THR A 154 9.20 7.07 3.24
CA THR A 154 8.99 5.63 3.06
C THR A 154 7.93 5.38 1.97
N LEU A 155 7.54 4.12 1.76
CA LEU A 155 6.39 3.80 0.93
C LEU A 155 5.10 4.20 1.66
N PHE A 156 4.41 5.20 1.14
CA PHE A 156 3.17 5.75 1.72
C PHE A 156 1.91 5.21 1.05
N GLY A 157 0.84 5.13 1.82
CA GLY A 157 -0.51 4.86 1.31
C GLY A 157 -1.56 5.60 2.14
N SER A 158 -2.64 6.05 1.50
CA SER A 158 -3.80 6.61 2.20
C SER A 158 -4.90 5.57 2.21
N SER A 159 -5.61 5.45 3.33
CA SER A 159 -6.77 4.57 3.56
C SER A 159 -7.13 3.66 2.36
N PHE A 160 -6.50 2.49 2.30
CA PHE A 160 -6.83 1.43 1.35
C PHE A 160 -8.21 0.86 1.71
N PHE A 161 -9.29 1.54 1.33
CA PHE A 161 -10.63 0.93 1.31
C PHE A 161 -10.88 0.24 -0.03
N VAL A 162 -9.86 -0.45 -0.54
CA VAL A 162 -10.04 -1.58 -1.45
C VAL A 162 -9.35 -2.73 -0.74
N MET A 163 -10.11 -3.41 0.13
CA MET A 163 -9.68 -4.72 0.60
C MET A 163 -9.48 -5.55 -0.68
N PRO A 164 -8.29 -6.14 -0.92
CA PRO A 164 -8.15 -7.10 -2.00
C PRO A 164 -9.28 -8.10 -1.79
N ASN A 165 -10.17 -8.28 -2.77
CA ASN A 165 -11.30 -9.20 -2.65
C ASN A 165 -10.79 -10.47 -1.98
N TYR A 166 -11.32 -10.79 -0.80
CA TYR A 166 -10.90 -11.99 -0.09
C TYR A 166 -11.29 -13.15 -1.00
N VAL A 167 -10.29 -13.83 -1.57
CA VAL A 167 -10.54 -14.99 -2.41
C VAL A 167 -10.98 -16.07 -1.45
N ASP A 168 -12.29 -16.23 -1.32
CA ASP A 168 -12.85 -17.30 -0.52
C ASP A 168 -12.58 -18.62 -1.24
N ILE A 169 -11.58 -19.34 -0.72
CA ILE A 169 -11.11 -20.61 -1.29
C ILE A 169 -12.24 -21.64 -1.27
N SER A 170 -13.22 -21.49 -0.34
CA SER A 170 -14.41 -22.35 -0.29
C SER A 170 -15.33 -22.13 -1.49
N ARG A 171 -15.64 -20.89 -1.83
CA ARG A 171 -16.39 -20.52 -3.06
C ARG A 171 -15.66 -20.95 -4.32
N THR A 172 -14.33 -20.83 -4.34
CA THR A 172 -13.53 -21.29 -5.47
C THR A 172 -13.60 -22.81 -5.62
N ALA A 173 -13.60 -23.56 -4.50
CA ALA A 173 -13.79 -25.01 -4.49
C ALA A 173 -15.18 -25.44 -4.97
N GLU A 174 -16.24 -24.68 -4.66
CA GLU A 174 -17.59 -24.89 -5.21
C GLU A 174 -17.64 -24.69 -6.73
N LEU A 175 -16.93 -23.67 -7.26
CA LEU A 175 -16.75 -23.50 -8.70
C LEU A 175 -15.95 -24.64 -9.33
N PHE A 176 -14.96 -25.20 -8.61
CA PHE A 176 -14.26 -26.42 -9.05
C PHE A 176 -15.16 -27.66 -9.04
N ALA A 177 -16.20 -27.71 -8.19
CA ALA A 177 -17.18 -28.80 -8.17
C ALA A 177 -18.14 -28.78 -9.37
N THR A 178 -18.40 -27.60 -9.96
CA THR A 178 -19.18 -27.43 -11.20
C THR A 178 -18.36 -27.64 -12.48
N VAL A 179 -17.05 -27.91 -12.38
CA VAL A 179 -16.18 -28.16 -13.54
C VAL A 179 -16.59 -29.40 -14.34
N THR A 180 -17.36 -30.31 -13.76
CA THR A 180 -17.97 -31.44 -14.48
C THR A 180 -18.97 -31.00 -15.56
N GLU A 181 -19.60 -29.82 -15.43
CA GLU A 181 -20.52 -29.29 -16.43
C GLU A 181 -19.79 -28.67 -17.64
N ASN A 182 -18.54 -28.21 -17.47
CA ASN A 182 -17.76 -27.60 -18.54
C ASN A 182 -16.32 -28.14 -18.60
N TYR A 183 -16.23 -29.45 -18.84
CA TYR A 183 -14.98 -30.20 -18.90
C TYR A 183 -13.98 -29.67 -19.93
N VAL A 184 -14.43 -28.90 -20.93
CA VAL A 184 -13.60 -28.33 -22.01
C VAL A 184 -12.52 -27.40 -21.45
N VAL A 185 -12.87 -26.54 -20.49
CA VAL A 185 -11.92 -25.59 -19.88
C VAL A 185 -10.86 -26.34 -19.07
N LEU A 186 -11.27 -27.36 -18.31
CA LEU A 186 -10.33 -28.20 -17.56
C LEU A 186 -9.40 -28.99 -18.48
N ALA A 187 -9.94 -29.58 -19.54
CA ALA A 187 -9.15 -30.33 -20.52
C ALA A 187 -8.08 -29.45 -21.19
N LEU A 188 -8.44 -28.22 -21.55
CA LEU A 188 -7.52 -27.26 -22.16
C LEU A 188 -6.44 -26.77 -21.18
N LEU A 189 -6.79 -26.54 -19.91
CA LEU A 189 -5.83 -26.17 -18.86
C LEU A 189 -4.85 -27.33 -18.59
N CYS A 190 -5.36 -28.57 -18.48
CA CYS A 190 -4.54 -29.77 -18.36
C CYS A 190 -3.62 -29.97 -19.57
N ALA A 191 -4.11 -29.71 -20.78
CA ALA A 191 -3.31 -29.82 -22.00
C ALA A 191 -2.17 -28.80 -22.03
N PHE A 192 -2.44 -27.52 -21.70
CA PHE A 192 -1.39 -26.50 -21.62
C PHE A 192 -0.39 -26.78 -20.50
N PHE A 193 -0.87 -27.21 -19.34
CA PHE A 193 0.00 -27.58 -18.23
C PHE A 193 0.87 -28.79 -18.58
N GLY A 194 0.30 -29.81 -19.23
CA GLY A 194 1.03 -30.98 -19.73
C GLY A 194 2.09 -30.60 -20.76
N LEU A 195 1.74 -29.77 -21.74
CA LEU A 195 2.69 -29.28 -22.74
C LEU A 195 3.83 -28.48 -22.09
N TYR A 196 3.51 -27.62 -21.13
CA TYR A 196 4.50 -26.92 -20.33
C TYR A 196 5.47 -27.89 -19.64
N LEU A 197 4.96 -28.90 -18.93
CA LEU A 197 5.80 -29.91 -18.26
C LEU A 197 6.68 -30.68 -19.25
N ILE A 198 6.17 -31.04 -20.43
CA ILE A 198 6.95 -31.71 -21.47
C ILE A 198 8.10 -30.81 -21.95
N THR A 199 7.83 -29.53 -22.25
CA THR A 199 8.87 -28.59 -22.67
C THR A 199 9.90 -28.35 -21.56
N LEU A 200 9.47 -28.27 -20.30
CA LEU A 200 10.34 -28.11 -19.15
C LEU A 200 11.22 -29.34 -18.93
N MET A 201 10.67 -30.55 -19.03
CA MET A 201 11.45 -31.79 -18.98
C MET A 201 12.46 -31.87 -20.12
N TRP A 202 12.07 -31.49 -21.34
CA TRP A 202 12.97 -31.46 -22.49
C TRP A 202 14.11 -30.45 -22.30
N ALA A 203 13.81 -29.24 -21.81
CA ALA A 203 14.80 -28.22 -21.49
C ALA A 203 15.78 -28.70 -20.40
N CYS A 204 15.28 -29.31 -19.33
CA CYS A 204 16.10 -29.91 -18.27
C CYS A 204 17.00 -31.04 -18.81
N TYR A 205 16.47 -31.90 -19.69
CA TYR A 205 17.25 -32.94 -20.35
C TYR A 205 18.34 -32.35 -21.26
N ALA A 206 17.99 -31.33 -22.05
CA ALA A 206 18.92 -30.63 -22.92
C ALA A 206 20.05 -29.95 -22.13
N ASP A 207 19.74 -29.32 -20.98
CA ASP A 207 20.74 -28.70 -20.11
C ASP A 207 21.69 -29.76 -19.53
N ARG A 208 21.17 -30.88 -19.02
CA ARG A 208 21.99 -32.01 -18.54
C ARG A 208 22.90 -32.56 -19.64
N ARG A 209 22.39 -32.71 -20.86
CA ARG A 209 23.17 -33.19 -22.01
C ARG A 209 24.23 -32.18 -22.45
N SER A 210 23.95 -30.88 -22.34
CA SER A 210 24.91 -29.80 -22.61
C SER A 210 26.07 -29.81 -21.62
N ARG A 211 25.78 -29.96 -20.31
CA ARG A 211 26.81 -30.07 -19.26
C ARG A 211 27.76 -31.24 -19.50
N SER A 212 27.24 -32.40 -19.91
CA SER A 212 28.06 -33.58 -20.21
C SER A 212 29.01 -33.41 -21.41
N LYS A 213 28.74 -32.47 -22.32
CA LYS A 213 29.59 -32.21 -23.50
C LYS A 213 30.76 -31.27 -23.21
N ARG A 214 30.74 -30.55 -22.09
CA ARG A 214 31.88 -29.71 -21.66
C ARG A 214 32.94 -30.62 -21.04
N LYS A 215 33.81 -31.19 -21.87
CA LYS A 215 35.01 -31.88 -21.39
C LYS A 215 36.08 -30.83 -21.12
N MET A 216 36.60 -30.81 -19.90
CA MET A 216 37.77 -30.01 -19.55
C MET A 216 39.02 -30.77 -20.00
N THR A 217 39.79 -30.20 -20.92
CA THR A 217 41.08 -30.75 -21.33
C THR A 217 42.16 -30.09 -20.49
N LEU A 218 42.91 -30.90 -19.74
CA LEU A 218 44.10 -30.43 -19.03
C LEU A 218 45.25 -30.38 -20.06
N LEU A 219 45.94 -29.25 -20.16
CA LEU A 219 47.18 -29.19 -20.92
C LEU A 219 48.29 -29.92 -20.14
N GLU A 220 49.20 -30.56 -20.87
CA GLU A 220 50.29 -31.35 -20.28
C GLU A 220 51.22 -30.50 -19.39
N ASP A 221 51.34 -29.20 -19.69
CA ASP A 221 52.18 -28.25 -18.95
C ASP A 221 51.51 -27.65 -17.69
N ASN A 222 50.33 -28.13 -17.30
CA ASN A 222 49.61 -27.59 -16.13
C ASN A 222 50.21 -28.11 -14.81
N HIS A 223 50.89 -27.23 -14.04
CA HIS A 223 51.53 -27.60 -12.78
C HIS A 223 50.77 -27.05 -11.56
N PRO A 224 50.47 -27.86 -10.53
CA PRO A 224 49.68 -27.43 -9.36
C PRO A 224 50.36 -26.35 -8.50
N GLY A 225 51.67 -26.17 -8.63
CA GLY A 225 52.44 -25.11 -7.98
C GLY A 225 52.63 -23.84 -8.82
N ALA A 226 51.94 -23.72 -9.96
CA ALA A 226 52.04 -22.53 -10.82
C ALA A 226 51.47 -21.28 -10.11
N HIS A 227 52.13 -20.14 -10.33
CA HIS A 227 51.73 -18.86 -9.72
C HIS A 227 50.39 -18.34 -10.25
N TYR A 228 50.00 -18.73 -11.46
CA TYR A 228 48.77 -18.30 -12.12
C TYR A 228 48.13 -19.46 -12.88
N ASN A 229 46.82 -19.65 -12.69
CA ASN A 229 46.03 -20.69 -13.35
C ASN A 229 45.01 -20.02 -14.30
N TYR A 230 44.99 -20.46 -15.55
CA TYR A 230 44.08 -19.91 -16.57
C TYR A 230 43.08 -20.96 -17.05
N LEU A 231 41.81 -20.57 -17.13
CA LEU A 231 40.76 -21.38 -17.75
C LEU A 231 40.35 -20.72 -19.08
N ILE A 232 40.72 -21.35 -20.19
CA ILE A 232 40.44 -20.84 -21.54
C ILE A 232 39.21 -21.56 -22.10
N SER A 233 38.22 -20.81 -22.58
CA SER A 233 37.03 -21.35 -23.24
C SER A 233 36.98 -20.88 -24.70
N VAL A 234 37.06 -21.82 -25.64
CA VAL A 234 37.04 -21.54 -27.09
C VAL A 234 35.65 -21.87 -27.65
N TYR A 235 35.06 -20.91 -28.36
CA TYR A 235 33.75 -21.05 -29.01
C TYR A 235 33.91 -20.99 -30.53
N THR A 236 33.47 -22.04 -31.24
CA THR A 236 33.68 -22.18 -32.69
C THR A 236 32.48 -21.72 -33.53
N GLY A 237 31.33 -21.43 -32.90
CA GLY A 237 30.14 -20.88 -33.53
C GLY A 237 28.83 -21.39 -32.91
N HIS A 238 27.73 -20.66 -33.14
CA HIS A 238 26.41 -20.97 -32.55
C HIS A 238 25.54 -21.91 -33.40
N ARG A 239 25.89 -22.15 -34.67
CA ARG A 239 25.10 -23.00 -35.58
C ARG A 239 25.31 -24.48 -35.28
N LYS A 240 24.30 -25.31 -35.57
CA LYS A 240 24.41 -26.77 -35.50
C LYS A 240 25.55 -27.22 -36.42
N ASN A 241 26.45 -28.07 -35.91
CA ASN A 241 27.67 -28.54 -36.59
C ASN A 241 28.74 -27.46 -36.88
N ALA A 242 28.75 -26.33 -36.16
CA ALA A 242 29.83 -25.33 -36.24
C ALA A 242 31.11 -25.75 -35.49
N GLY A 243 31.41 -27.06 -35.41
CA GLY A 243 32.68 -27.54 -34.86
C GLY A 243 33.84 -27.24 -35.81
N THR A 244 35.05 -27.07 -35.28
CA THR A 244 36.27 -26.92 -36.09
C THR A 244 37.20 -28.10 -35.87
N THR A 245 37.88 -28.54 -36.93
CA THR A 245 39.02 -29.48 -36.86
C THR A 245 40.37 -28.78 -36.94
N ALA A 246 40.36 -27.43 -37.03
CA ALA A 246 41.58 -26.65 -37.11
C ALA A 246 42.38 -26.72 -35.81
N ASN A 247 43.71 -26.69 -35.94
CA ASN A 247 44.60 -26.57 -34.79
C ASN A 247 44.65 -25.11 -34.32
N VAL A 248 44.14 -24.83 -33.12
CA VAL A 248 43.99 -23.49 -32.57
C VAL A 248 45.11 -23.25 -31.56
N ARG A 249 45.94 -22.22 -31.77
CA ARG A 249 46.97 -21.77 -30.83
C ARG A 249 46.63 -20.43 -30.21
N VAL A 250 46.89 -20.30 -28.91
CA VAL A 250 46.63 -19.07 -28.14
C VAL A 250 47.95 -18.54 -27.57
N PHE A 251 48.23 -17.26 -27.85
CA PHE A 251 49.41 -16.57 -27.36
C PHE A 251 49.00 -15.49 -26.35
N PHE A 252 49.66 -15.48 -25.19
CA PHE A 252 49.51 -14.45 -24.18
C PHE A 252 50.71 -13.51 -24.24
N HIS A 253 50.47 -12.23 -24.56
CA HIS A 253 51.47 -11.18 -24.39
C HIS A 253 51.27 -10.53 -23.03
N LEU A 254 52.19 -10.81 -22.11
CA LEU A 254 52.31 -10.07 -20.86
C LEU A 254 53.34 -8.97 -21.08
N GLN A 255 53.15 -7.81 -20.45
CA GLN A 255 53.93 -6.58 -20.67
C GLN A 255 55.46 -6.70 -20.47
N ASN A 256 55.96 -7.88 -20.06
CA ASN A 256 57.38 -8.20 -19.98
C ASN A 256 57.78 -9.61 -20.47
N LYS A 257 56.87 -10.46 -20.99
CA LYS A 257 57.17 -11.82 -21.53
C LYS A 257 56.06 -12.34 -22.46
N ASP A 258 56.45 -13.11 -23.47
CA ASP A 258 55.53 -13.87 -24.33
C ASP A 258 55.41 -15.32 -23.85
N LEU A 259 54.17 -15.79 -23.66
CA LEU A 259 53.86 -17.19 -23.34
C LEU A 259 52.94 -17.78 -24.42
N SER A 260 53.36 -18.89 -25.01
CA SER A 260 52.57 -19.69 -25.95
C SER A 260 52.06 -20.96 -25.28
N LEU A 261 50.76 -21.23 -25.35
CA LEU A 261 50.18 -22.53 -25.00
C LEU A 261 49.82 -23.26 -26.29
N PHE A 262 50.23 -24.53 -26.41
CA PHE A 262 49.96 -25.39 -27.57
C PHE A 262 48.57 -26.02 -27.50
#